data_AF-A0A0F9JKY5-F1
#
_entry.id   AF-A0A0F9JKY5-F1
#
_cell.length_a   1.000
_cell.length_b   1.000
_cell.length_c   1.000
_cell.angle_alpha   90.00
_cell.angle_beta   90.00
_cell.angle_gamma   90.00
#
_symmetry.space_group_name_H-M   'P 1'
#
loop_
_entity.id
_entity.type
_entity.pdbx_description
1 polymer ?
#
loop_
_entity_poly.entity_id
_entity_poly.type
_entity_poly.pdbx_seq_one_letter_code
_entity_poly.pdbx_strand_id
1 'polypeptide(L)' 'MEHEWEELYIIRHGETVYAGIERCNNCKTLRFERYGKQPYTYTRLGWASPEEPECKEE' A
#
# COMPACT_ATOMS: atom_id res chain seq x y z
N MET A 1 -7.20 4.05 -14.59
CA MET A 1 -6.45 5.18 -14.01
C MET A 1 -5.19 4.63 -13.39
N GLU A 2 -4.09 5.39 -13.36
CA GLU A 2 -2.86 4.97 -12.69
C GLU A 2 -2.97 5.18 -11.16
N HIS A 3 -2.27 4.36 -10.38
CA HIS A 3 -2.20 4.54 -8.92
C HIS A 3 -1.15 5.60 -8.56
N GLU A 4 -1.52 6.52 -7.69
CA GLU A 4 -0.60 7.47 -7.06
C GLU A 4 -0.42 7.08 -5.59
N TRP A 5 0.80 6.70 -5.21
CA TRP A 5 1.08 6.07 -3.91
C TRP A 5 1.64 7.08 -2.89
N GLU A 6 1.09 7.04 -1.68
CA GLU A 6 1.54 7.79 -0.51
C GLU A 6 2.12 6.82 0.52
N GLU A 7 3.34 7.09 0.98
CA GLU A 7 4.00 6.32 2.03
C GLU A 7 3.33 6.54 3.40
N LEU A 8 3.08 5.46 4.13
CA LEU A 8 2.57 5.54 5.49
C LEU A 8 3.68 5.43 6.52
N TYR A 9 3.58 6.27 7.55
CA TYR A 9 4.51 6.33 8.66
C TYR A 9 3.79 6.05 9.98
N ILE A 10 4.48 5.41 10.91
CA ILE A 10 3.97 5.14 12.27
C ILE A 10 4.89 5.77 13.30
N ILE A 11 4.36 6.06 14.50
CA ILE A 11 5.16 6.50 15.64
C ILE A 11 5.58 5.27 16.45
N ARG A 12 6.89 5.01 16.51
CA ARG A 12 7.47 3.93 17.31
C ARG A 12 8.53 4.52 18.23
N HIS A 13 8.35 4.33 19.54
CA HIS A 13 9.26 4.90 20.56
C HIS A 13 9.44 6.44 20.48
N GLY A 14 8.44 7.17 19.99
CA GLY A 14 8.51 8.62 19.82
C GLY A 14 9.16 9.08 18.51
N GLU A 15 9.60 8.13 17.66
CA GLU A 15 10.17 8.42 16.36
C GLU A 15 9.19 8.07 15.24
N THR A 16 9.15 8.89 14.19
CA THR A 16 8.40 8.62 12.96
C THR A 16 9.20 7.64 12.10
N VAL A 17 8.66 6.46 11.87
CA VAL A 17 9.30 5.40 11.08
C VAL A 17 8.40 4.96 9.92
N TYR A 18 9.00 4.66 8.77
CA TYR A 18 8.28 4.12 7.63
C TYR A 18 7.63 2.78 7.98
N ALA A 19 6.35 2.61 7.60
CA ALA A 19 5.56 1.45 7.96
C ALA A 19 5.80 0.24 7.05
N GLY A 20 6.48 0.40 5.90
CA GLY A 20 6.53 -0.63 4.86
C GLY A 20 5.19 -0.80 4.14
N ILE A 21 4.34 0.22 4.20
CA ILE A 21 2.99 0.26 3.64
C ILE A 21 2.83 1.56 2.88
N GLU A 22 2.30 1.47 1.67
CA GLU A 22 1.89 2.62 0.88
C GLU A 22 0.40 2.54 0.58
N ARG A 23 -0.26 3.69 0.47
CA ARG A 23 -1.69 3.81 0.19
C ARG A 23 -1.90 4.59 -1.11
N CYS A 24 -2.76 4.09 -1.98
CA CYS A 24 -3.17 4.83 -3.16
C CYS A 24 -4.07 6.00 -2.77
N ASN A 25 -3.72 7.21 -3.22
CA ASN A 25 -4.49 8.42 -2.99
C ASN A 25 -5.89 8.36 -3.59
N ASN A 26 -6.03 7.69 -4.73
CA ASN A 26 -7.25 7.64 -5.53
C ASN A 26 -8.24 6.58 -5.03
N CYS A 27 -7.83 5.32 -4.97
CA CYS A 27 -8.72 4.19 -4.68
C CYS A 27 -8.53 3.55 -3.29
N LYS A 28 -7.70 4.14 -2.43
CA LYS A 28 -7.41 3.68 -1.05
C LYS A 28 -6.87 2.25 -0.93
N THR A 29 -6.52 1.62 -2.04
CA THR A 29 -5.77 0.35 -2.06
C THR A 29 -4.46 0.53 -1.29
N LEU A 30 -4.07 -0.48 -0.53
CA LEU A 30 -2.79 -0.52 0.16
C LEU A 30 -1.85 -1.49 -0.56
N ARG A 31 -0.57 -1.16 -0.59
CA ARG A 31 0.49 -2.07 -1.03
C ARG A 31 1.57 -2.21 0.04
N PHE A 32 2.13 -3.41 0.18
CA PHE A 32 3.10 -3.76 1.22
C PHE A 32 4.39 -4.24 0.59
N GLU A 33 5.53 -3.68 1.00
CA GLU A 33 6.84 -4.15 0.54
C GLU A 33 7.09 -5.60 0.98
N ARG A 34 7.39 -6.49 0.03
CA ARG A 34 7.84 -7.85 0.31
C ARG A 34 9.31 -8.00 -0.04
N TYR A 35 10.13 -8.33 0.95
CA TYR A 35 11.53 -8.67 0.72
C TYR A 35 11.66 -9.88 -0.23
N GLY A 36 12.09 -9.62 -1.47
CA GLY A 36 12.86 -10.57 -2.28
C GLY A 36 12.17 -11.35 -3.41
N LYS A 37 10.85 -11.28 -3.66
CA LYS A 37 10.25 -12.04 -4.80
C LYS A 37 9.17 -11.35 -5.65
N GLN A 38 8.54 -10.28 -5.18
CA GLN A 38 7.75 -9.31 -5.97
C GLN A 38 7.79 -8.00 -5.15
N PRO A 39 7.83 -6.80 -5.75
CA PRO A 39 8.12 -5.60 -4.98
C PRO A 39 7.03 -5.33 -3.94
N TYR A 40 5.76 -5.66 -4.25
CA TYR A 40 4.64 -5.41 -3.34
C TYR A 40 3.58 -6.53 -3.31
N THR A 41 2.79 -6.59 -2.23
CA THR A 41 1.49 -7.28 -2.14
C THR A 41 0.38 -6.26 -1.99
N TYR A 42 -0.81 -6.46 -2.56
CA TYR A 42 -1.89 -5.47 -2.58
C TYR A 42 -3.11 -5.92 -1.75
N THR A 43 -3.78 -4.97 -1.09
CA THR A 43 -5.03 -5.22 -0.37
C THR A 43 -5.99 -4.03 -0.48
N ARG A 44 -7.29 -4.34 -0.42
CA ARG A 44 -8.40 -3.40 -0.25
C ARG A 44 -9.47 -4.03 0.64
N LEU A 45 -10.46 -3.26 1.08
CA LEU A 45 -11.54 -3.78 1.90
C LEU A 45 -12.23 -4.98 1.22
N GLY A 46 -12.20 -6.15 1.87
CA GLY A 46 -12.79 -7.39 1.35
C GLY A 46 -11.99 -8.12 0.27
N TRP A 47 -10.75 -7.72 -0.05
CA TRP A 47 -9.94 -8.37 -1.10
C TRP A 47 -8.43 -8.21 -0.87
N ALA A 48 -7.68 -9.30 -1.02
CA ALA A 48 -6.21 -9.29 -0.99
C ALA A 48 -5.67 -10.12 -2.15
N SER A 49 -4.66 -9.61 -2.86
CA SER A 49 -4.02 -10.31 -3.99
C SER A 49 -2.54 -9.96 -4.11
N PRO A 50 -1.69 -10.87 -4.60
CA PRO A 50 -0.35 -10.52 -5.04
C PRO A 50 -0.35 -9.62 -6.28
N GLU A 51 -1.42 -9.62 -7.07
CA GLU A 51 -1.53 -8.81 -8.29
C GLU A 51 -2.02 -7.39 -7.99
N GLU A 52 -1.48 -6.40 -8.69
CA GLU A 52 -1.94 -5.01 -8.57
C GLU A 52 -3.38 -4.90 -9.09
N PRO A 53 -4.34 -4.44 -8.27
CA PRO A 53 -5.70 -4.23 -8.73
C PRO A 53 -5.78 -3.03 -9.66
N GLU A 54 -6.79 -3.00 -10.54
CA GLU A 54 -7.13 -1.77 -11.24
C GLU A 54 -7.56 -0.68 -10.25
N CYS A 55 -7.04 0.53 -10.41
CA CYS A 55 -7.48 1.71 -9.67
C CYS A 55 -8.88 2.12 -10.11
N LYS A 56 -9.87 2.00 -9.22
CA LYS A 56 -11.27 2.43 -9.40
C LYS A 56 -11.60 3.41 -8.27
N GLU A 57 -12.08 4.60 -8.61
CA GLU A 57 -12.60 5.54 -7.59
C GLU A 57 -13.75 4.88 -6.82
N GLU A 58 -13.77 5.07 -5.50
CA GLU A 58 -14.86 4.65 -4.61
C GLU A 58 -15.77 5.82 -4.27
#